data_AF-A0ABD3P6V1-F1
#
_entry.id   AF-A0ABD3P6V1-F1
#
_cell.length_a   1.000
_cell.length_b   1.000
_cell.length_c   1.000
_cell.angle_alpha   90.00
_cell.angle_beta   90.00
_cell.angle_gamma   90.00
#
_symmetry.space_group_name_H-M   'P 1'
#
loop_
_entity.id
_entity.type
_entity.pdbx_description
1 polymer ?
#
loop_
_entity_poly.entity_id
_entity_poly.type
_entity_poly.pdbx_seq_one_letter_code
_entity_poly.pdbx_strand_id
1 'polypeptide(L)'
;MTTDEQIRRRPKKKFTLLLSPITVPSHPQQHHRRNYMKYLLLVIATALFLTWMFAGTDVRGESGLSSSRAGQRAKTMNIHHKFSKPNVIRTINNEKDGDSWDSTFVPYNEEDINGEAAIKPSNSSRPFQYIGDMDPTKPQPWPKDEADWWALHEKLVEQVRESDEMLPRHTNDDYLPQLVFYGDSITEGWNGTSFGNTPGPTRMWGAGESSKIRQVFEKHFGESSAWGKRALLPPLILGISGSRTYDFIWRLENGEFPTSRLIAAQTGSDNGSFELKSMERIHIVLIGTNNLGGGMVPDSTIAGIDAAGRKLLQMIQDSSPRSTPAAIVFNELLPRKDDFRAVKMCPPRCKNLTTMEPYTSFMPAIHKVNEALPNLLRGWVNDYPNTRIVLLSSQNDDGNNNSTQKNINSNFDIRIMRCGEEMFAFENEQEFDENMPDRLHPNAKGYEMWARCLKRGLTEIMDNAIELL
;
A
#
# COMPACT_ATOMS: atom_id res chain seq x y z
N MET A 1 3.41 86.92 37.55
CA MET A 1 2.65 86.76 36.29
C MET A 1 2.30 85.27 36.20
N THR A 2 1.28 84.83 36.95
CA THR A 2 -0.14 84.65 36.51
C THR A 2 -0.26 83.46 35.56
N THR A 3 -0.59 82.27 36.11
CA THR A 3 -1.92 81.57 36.02
C THR A 3 -2.15 80.95 34.64
N ASP A 4 -2.74 79.78 34.43
CA ASP A 4 -3.54 78.92 35.29
C ASP A 4 -3.67 77.54 34.65
N GLU A 5 -4.04 76.62 35.52
CA GLU A 5 -4.45 75.24 35.33
C GLU A 5 -5.71 75.10 34.44
N GLN A 6 -5.69 74.22 33.43
CA GLN A 6 -6.94 73.69 32.85
C GLN A 6 -6.88 72.19 32.56
N ILE A 7 -7.42 71.47 33.53
CA ILE A 7 -7.87 70.09 33.52
C ILE A 7 -8.99 69.92 32.48
N ARG A 8 -8.70 69.22 31.37
CA ARG A 8 -9.74 68.75 30.42
C ARG A 8 -10.28 67.38 30.84
N ARG A 9 -11.45 67.39 31.48
CA ARG A 9 -12.33 66.24 31.68
C ARG A 9 -12.78 65.68 30.32
N ARG A 10 -12.44 64.42 30.02
CA ARG A 10 -13.06 63.66 28.91
C ARG A 10 -14.31 62.91 29.40
N PRO A 11 -15.36 62.80 28.56
CA PRO A 11 -16.72 62.44 28.98
C PRO A 11 -16.90 60.94 29.26
N LYS A 12 -17.80 60.66 30.21
CA LYS A 12 -18.33 59.33 30.56
C LYS A 12 -18.88 58.64 29.31
N LYS A 13 -18.32 57.48 28.92
CA LYS A 13 -18.94 56.57 27.96
C LYS A 13 -20.21 56.00 28.59
N LYS A 14 -21.38 56.38 28.07
CA LYS A 14 -22.64 55.68 28.33
C LYS A 14 -22.58 54.33 27.61
N PHE A 15 -22.72 53.25 28.36
CA PHE A 15 -23.06 51.94 27.82
C PHE A 15 -24.51 51.99 27.33
N THR A 16 -24.71 51.93 26.01
CA THR A 16 -26.01 51.67 25.42
C THR A 16 -26.12 50.16 25.22
N LEU A 17 -26.90 49.49 26.07
CA LEU A 17 -27.37 48.13 25.82
C LEU A 17 -28.28 48.17 24.58
N LEU A 18 -27.80 47.66 23.46
CA LEU A 18 -28.66 47.32 22.33
C LEU A 18 -29.32 45.97 22.67
N LEU A 19 -30.54 46.04 23.20
CA LEU A 19 -31.45 44.90 23.22
C LEU A 19 -31.96 44.69 21.80
N SER A 20 -31.38 43.71 21.11
CA SER A 20 -31.96 43.15 19.89
C SER A 20 -33.31 42.48 20.25
N PRO A 21 -34.37 42.66 19.46
CA PRO A 21 -35.61 41.93 19.67
C PRO A 21 -35.35 40.43 19.47
N ILE A 22 -35.71 39.63 20.48
CA ILE A 22 -35.76 38.17 20.40
C ILE A 22 -36.87 37.82 19.41
N THR A 23 -36.50 37.49 18.18
CA THR A 23 -37.36 36.75 17.27
C THR A 23 -37.41 35.30 17.72
N VAL A 24 -38.57 34.89 18.24
CA VAL A 24 -38.91 33.48 18.51
C VAL A 24 -39.03 32.75 17.16
N PRO A 25 -38.25 31.68 16.91
CA PRO A 25 -38.48 30.85 15.73
C PRO A 25 -39.74 30.02 15.95
N SER A 26 -40.75 30.26 15.11
CA SER A 26 -41.89 29.36 14.95
C SER A 26 -41.41 27.97 14.52
N HIS A 27 -41.80 26.96 15.29
CA HIS A 27 -41.68 25.54 14.95
C HIS A 27 -42.21 25.21 13.54
N PRO A 28 -41.46 24.48 12.70
CA PRO A 28 -42.05 23.68 11.65
C PRO A 28 -42.34 22.27 12.18
N GLN A 29 -43.56 22.05 12.67
CA GLN A 29 -44.13 20.70 12.74
C GLN A 29 -44.40 20.23 11.30
N GLN A 30 -43.48 19.48 10.68
CA GLN A 30 -43.86 18.59 9.56
C GLN A 30 -42.86 17.49 9.12
N HIS A 31 -41.84 17.13 9.91
CA HIS A 31 -40.91 16.04 9.50
C HIS A 31 -40.94 14.75 10.34
N HIS A 32 -41.75 14.66 11.40
CA HIS A 32 -41.74 13.47 12.26
C HIS A 32 -42.61 12.27 11.83
N ARG A 33 -43.49 12.40 10.81
CA ARG A 33 -44.33 11.27 10.38
C ARG A 33 -43.65 10.23 9.48
N ARG A 34 -42.54 10.58 8.80
CA ARG A 34 -41.86 9.64 7.89
C ARG A 34 -40.96 8.61 8.59
N ASN A 35 -40.47 8.92 9.80
CA ASN A 35 -39.59 8.01 10.54
C ASN A 35 -40.38 6.99 11.36
N TYR A 36 -41.56 7.34 11.89
CA TYR A 36 -42.41 6.38 12.62
C TYR A 36 -42.88 5.20 11.76
N MET A 37 -43.19 5.42 10.47
CA MET A 37 -43.56 4.34 9.55
C MET A 37 -42.41 3.36 9.28
N LYS A 38 -41.15 3.84 9.23
CA LYS A 38 -39.98 2.97 9.04
C LYS A 38 -39.71 2.10 10.26
N TYR A 39 -39.83 2.66 11.46
CA TYR A 39 -39.70 1.88 12.70
C TYR A 39 -40.86 0.89 12.90
N LEU A 40 -42.09 1.28 12.56
CA LEU A 40 -43.25 0.38 12.63
C LEU A 40 -43.11 -0.79 11.65
N LEU A 41 -42.64 -0.55 10.42
CA LEU A 41 -42.36 -1.62 9.45
C LEU A 41 -41.23 -2.55 9.90
N LEU A 42 -40.19 -2.02 10.56
CA LEU A 42 -39.09 -2.83 11.10
C LEU A 42 -39.55 -3.74 12.25
N VAL A 43 -40.44 -3.24 13.12
CA VAL A 43 -41.03 -4.01 14.22
C VAL A 43 -41.99 -5.08 13.71
N ILE A 44 -42.80 -4.78 12.67
CA ILE A 44 -43.69 -5.76 12.05
C ILE A 44 -42.88 -6.85 11.32
N ALA A 45 -41.81 -6.49 10.60
CA ALA A 45 -40.96 -7.45 9.90
C ALA A 45 -40.22 -8.39 10.86
N THR A 46 -39.75 -7.89 12.01
CA THR A 46 -39.13 -8.73 13.04
C THR A 46 -40.14 -9.63 13.75
N ALA A 47 -41.37 -9.17 13.99
CA ALA A 47 -42.44 -10.01 14.54
C ALA A 47 -42.86 -11.13 13.57
N LEU A 48 -42.93 -10.85 12.26
CA LEU A 48 -43.24 -11.84 11.22
C LEU A 48 -42.11 -12.87 11.03
N PHE A 49 -40.85 -12.45 11.11
CA PHE A 49 -39.71 -13.35 11.00
C PHE A 49 -39.62 -14.33 12.18
N LEU A 50 -39.91 -13.84 13.39
CA LEU A 50 -39.95 -14.70 14.59
C LEU A 50 -41.13 -15.68 14.55
N THR A 51 -42.32 -15.26 14.08
CA THR A 51 -43.45 -16.20 13.92
C THR A 51 -43.21 -17.26 12.85
N TRP A 52 -42.45 -16.94 11.79
CA TRP A 52 -42.04 -17.92 10.78
C TRP A 52 -41.03 -18.94 11.32
N MET A 53 -40.07 -18.51 12.14
CA MET A 53 -39.08 -19.40 12.78
C MET A 53 -39.70 -20.40 13.77
N PHE A 54 -40.84 -20.06 14.40
CA PHE A 54 -41.53 -20.94 15.36
C PHE A 54 -42.69 -21.75 14.76
N ALA A 55 -43.05 -21.54 13.49
CA ALA A 55 -44.10 -22.32 12.81
C ALA A 55 -43.55 -23.56 12.08
N GLY A 56 -42.23 -23.80 12.12
CA GLY A 56 -41.53 -24.80 11.32
C GLY A 56 -41.18 -26.10 12.03
N THR A 57 -41.97 -26.58 12.99
CA THR A 57 -41.80 -27.94 13.54
C THR A 57 -43.15 -28.51 13.94
N ASP A 58 -43.79 -29.30 13.06
CA ASP A 58 -44.22 -30.67 13.39
C ASP A 58 -44.87 -31.39 12.19
N VAL A 59 -44.91 -32.72 12.31
CA VAL A 59 -45.73 -33.73 11.61
C VAL A 59 -44.98 -34.71 10.68
N ARG A 60 -44.49 -35.76 11.35
CA ARG A 60 -44.76 -37.22 11.19
C ARG A 60 -44.52 -37.95 9.86
N GLY A 61 -43.97 -39.16 9.99
CA GLY A 61 -44.40 -40.32 9.19
C GLY A 61 -43.42 -41.50 9.20
N GLU A 62 -43.90 -42.68 9.60
CA GLU A 62 -43.17 -43.91 9.93
C GLU A 62 -42.78 -44.84 8.76
N SER A 63 -42.16 -45.98 9.14
CA SER A 63 -41.83 -47.24 8.43
C SER A 63 -40.42 -47.29 7.81
N GLY A 64 -39.60 -48.33 7.94
CA GLY A 64 -39.67 -49.64 8.56
C GLY A 64 -38.59 -50.54 7.93
N LEU A 65 -38.12 -51.55 8.67
CA LEU A 65 -37.37 -52.76 8.24
C LEU A 65 -35.82 -52.73 8.00
N SER A 66 -35.12 -53.39 8.95
CA SER A 66 -34.31 -54.61 8.77
C SER A 66 -33.00 -54.59 7.93
N SER A 67 -31.83 -54.70 8.57
CA SER A 67 -31.05 -55.97 8.71
C SER A 67 -29.54 -55.79 8.98
N SER A 68 -29.02 -56.69 9.82
CA SER A 68 -27.64 -57.24 9.99
C SER A 68 -26.43 -56.30 10.14
N ARG A 69 -25.74 -56.23 11.30
CA ARG A 69 -24.80 -57.19 11.96
C ARG A 69 -23.41 -57.33 11.29
N ALA A 70 -22.39 -56.73 11.90
CA ALA A 70 -20.98 -57.15 12.05
C ALA A 70 -20.15 -55.89 12.38
N GLY A 71 -19.20 -55.82 13.30
CA GLY A 71 -18.52 -56.78 14.15
C GLY A 71 -17.28 -56.06 14.67
N GLN A 72 -17.13 -55.96 15.98
CA GLN A 72 -15.94 -55.41 16.64
C GLN A 72 -14.66 -56.14 16.23
N ARG A 73 -13.54 -55.41 16.10
CA ARG A 73 -12.29 -55.85 16.74
C ARG A 73 -11.27 -54.72 16.85
N ALA A 74 -10.96 -54.39 18.10
CA ALA A 74 -9.74 -53.73 18.51
C ALA A 74 -8.53 -54.66 18.32
N LYS A 75 -7.36 -54.09 18.02
CA LYS A 75 -6.06 -54.63 18.44
C LYS A 75 -5.01 -53.54 18.51
N THR A 76 -4.47 -53.41 19.71
CA THR A 76 -3.35 -52.58 20.14
C THR A 76 -2.00 -53.29 19.92
N MET A 77 -0.96 -52.46 19.77
CA MET A 77 0.38 -52.54 20.37
C MET A 77 1.63 -53.08 19.62
N ASN A 78 2.73 -52.39 19.99
CA ASN A 78 4.21 -52.60 19.88
C ASN A 78 4.89 -52.12 18.58
N ILE A 79 5.81 -51.14 18.56
CA ILE A 79 7.00 -50.69 19.35
C ILE A 79 8.31 -51.48 19.10
N HIS A 80 9.37 -50.70 18.81
CA HIS A 80 10.83 -50.96 18.62
C HIS A 80 11.28 -51.33 17.19
N HIS A 81 12.35 -50.77 16.57
CA HIS A 81 13.67 -50.33 17.07
C HIS A 81 14.44 -49.38 16.09
N LYS A 82 15.18 -48.41 16.66
CA LYS A 82 16.60 -47.97 16.44
C LYS A 82 17.20 -47.48 15.08
N PHE A 83 17.85 -46.30 15.18
CA PHE A 83 19.10 -45.72 14.58
C PHE A 83 19.33 -45.83 13.05
N SER A 84 19.79 -44.80 12.32
CA SER A 84 20.99 -43.97 12.55
C SER A 84 20.95 -42.65 11.76
N LYS A 85 21.72 -41.64 12.22
CA LYS A 85 22.06 -40.42 11.48
C LYS A 85 23.14 -40.74 10.41
N PRO A 86 23.28 -39.88 9.39
CA PRO A 86 24.49 -39.05 9.41
C PRO A 86 24.23 -37.57 9.12
N ASN A 87 25.05 -36.74 9.77
CA ASN A 87 25.24 -35.32 9.49
C ASN A 87 25.80 -35.13 8.08
N VAL A 88 25.18 -34.26 7.30
CA VAL A 88 25.87 -33.53 6.22
C VAL A 88 25.50 -32.06 6.37
N ILE A 89 26.43 -31.29 6.92
CA ILE A 89 26.48 -29.84 6.80
C ILE A 89 26.75 -29.58 5.31
N ARG A 90 25.73 -29.17 4.56
CA ARG A 90 25.92 -28.53 3.26
C ARG A 90 26.03 -27.05 3.50
N THR A 91 27.27 -26.57 3.45
CA THR A 91 27.61 -25.18 3.19
C THR A 91 26.85 -24.73 1.94
N ILE A 92 26.05 -23.67 2.07
CA ILE A 92 25.41 -22.99 0.94
C ILE A 92 26.54 -22.36 0.14
N ASN A 93 26.91 -23.00 -0.97
CA ASN A 93 27.67 -22.32 -2.00
C ASN A 93 26.69 -21.35 -2.67
N ASN A 94 26.98 -20.05 -2.53
CA ASN A 94 26.50 -19.01 -3.44
C ASN A 94 26.97 -19.38 -4.85
N GLU A 95 26.16 -20.15 -5.59
CA GLU A 95 26.31 -20.30 -7.02
C GLU A 95 26.03 -18.94 -7.66
N LYS A 96 27.11 -18.31 -8.13
CA LYS A 96 27.09 -17.21 -9.08
C LYS A 96 26.61 -17.73 -10.44
N ASP A 97 25.37 -18.17 -10.52
CA ASP A 97 24.68 -18.28 -11.81
C ASP A 97 24.14 -16.90 -12.14
N GLY A 98 25.04 -16.09 -12.72
CA GLY A 98 24.71 -14.77 -13.23
C GLY A 98 23.79 -14.90 -14.44
N ASP A 99 22.48 -15.03 -14.20
CA ASP A 99 21.45 -14.74 -15.18
C ASP A 99 21.60 -13.25 -15.54
N SER A 100 22.38 -13.00 -16.60
CA SER A 100 22.69 -11.66 -17.08
C SER A 100 21.41 -11.06 -17.67
N TRP A 101 20.67 -10.35 -16.81
CA TRP A 101 19.67 -9.37 -17.22
C TRP A 101 20.32 -8.12 -17.85
N ASP A 102 21.41 -8.29 -18.63
CA ASP A 102 22.13 -7.17 -19.23
C ASP A 102 21.47 -6.68 -20.52
N SER A 103 21.70 -5.39 -20.74
CA SER A 103 21.13 -4.46 -21.72
C SER A 103 21.33 -4.79 -23.21
N THR A 104 21.63 -6.04 -23.58
CA THR A 104 21.76 -6.42 -24.99
C THR A 104 20.40 -6.47 -25.68
N PHE A 105 19.96 -5.29 -26.11
CA PHE A 105 18.92 -5.10 -27.09
C PHE A 105 19.42 -5.65 -28.43
N VAL A 106 18.79 -6.73 -28.91
CA VAL A 106 18.83 -7.06 -30.33
C VAL A 106 17.58 -6.43 -30.94
N PRO A 107 17.72 -5.42 -31.83
CA PRO A 107 16.57 -4.84 -32.51
C PRO A 107 15.82 -5.94 -33.25
N TYR A 108 14.52 -6.02 -33.04
CA TYR A 108 13.65 -6.86 -33.85
C TYR A 108 13.54 -6.22 -35.23
N ASN A 109 14.32 -6.69 -36.21
CA ASN A 109 14.18 -6.26 -37.59
C ASN A 109 12.95 -6.94 -38.21
N GLU A 110 11.92 -6.18 -38.54
CA GLU A 110 10.75 -6.67 -39.29
C GLU A 110 11.11 -7.20 -40.70
N GLU A 111 12.30 -6.89 -41.21
CA GLU A 111 12.72 -7.27 -42.56
C GLU A 111 13.21 -8.73 -42.69
N ASP A 112 13.45 -9.45 -41.58
CA ASP A 112 13.96 -10.83 -41.61
C ASP A 112 12.87 -11.91 -41.78
N ILE A 113 11.60 -11.53 -41.97
CA ILE A 113 10.49 -12.47 -42.21
C ILE A 113 9.88 -12.25 -43.60
N ASN A 114 10.70 -12.49 -44.63
CA ASN A 114 10.20 -12.80 -45.98
C ASN A 114 10.26 -14.31 -46.20
N GLY A 115 9.37 -15.05 -45.52
CA GLY A 115 9.24 -16.49 -45.74
C GLY A 115 8.50 -17.22 -44.62
N GLU A 116 7.19 -17.40 -44.82
CA GLU A 116 6.29 -18.33 -44.13
C GLU A 116 5.87 -18.02 -42.68
N ALA A 117 4.54 -17.94 -42.53
CA ALA A 117 3.76 -17.86 -41.30
C ALA A 117 4.01 -16.67 -40.37
N ALA A 118 3.50 -15.50 -40.76
CA ALA A 118 3.12 -14.46 -39.80
C ALA A 118 2.09 -15.04 -38.81
N ILE A 119 2.57 -15.48 -37.66
CA ILE A 119 1.73 -15.81 -36.51
C ILE A 119 1.07 -14.50 -36.09
N LYS A 120 -0.19 -14.28 -36.52
CA LYS A 120 -1.02 -13.23 -35.94
C LYS A 120 -0.99 -13.41 -34.42
N PRO A 121 -0.60 -12.40 -33.63
CA PRO A 121 -0.65 -12.51 -32.18
C PRO A 121 -2.10 -12.84 -31.81
N SER A 122 -2.31 -14.00 -31.17
CA SER A 122 -3.64 -14.45 -30.82
C SER A 122 -4.25 -13.48 -29.82
N ASN A 123 -5.49 -13.08 -30.08
CA ASN A 123 -6.38 -12.33 -29.18
C ASN A 123 -6.79 -13.15 -27.93
N SER A 124 -5.87 -13.93 -27.36
CA SER A 124 -6.12 -14.77 -26.19
C SER A 124 -5.72 -14.00 -24.92
N SER A 125 -6.72 -13.46 -24.23
CA SER A 125 -6.73 -13.18 -22.79
C SER A 125 -5.41 -12.63 -22.22
N ARG A 126 -5.18 -11.31 -22.35
CA ARG A 126 -3.94 -10.62 -21.98
C ARG A 126 -3.50 -10.89 -20.52
N PRO A 127 -2.32 -11.48 -20.28
CA PRO A 127 -1.50 -11.14 -19.14
C PRO A 127 -0.44 -10.14 -19.63
N PHE A 128 -0.59 -8.86 -19.25
CA PHE A 128 0.40 -7.78 -19.43
C PHE A 128 0.83 -7.52 -20.89
N GLN A 129 0.29 -6.46 -21.49
CA GLN A 129 0.87 -5.88 -22.70
C GLN A 129 2.35 -5.61 -22.46
N TYR A 130 3.22 -6.11 -23.36
CA TYR A 130 4.65 -5.85 -23.32
C TYR A 130 4.91 -4.34 -23.37
N ILE A 131 5.73 -3.86 -22.45
CA ILE A 131 6.07 -2.44 -22.28
C ILE A 131 7.58 -2.22 -22.12
N GLY A 132 8.40 -3.23 -22.46
CA GLY A 132 9.84 -3.19 -22.23
C GLY A 132 10.55 -2.01 -22.90
N ASP A 133 9.95 -1.44 -23.94
CA ASP A 133 10.50 -0.34 -24.73
C ASP A 133 9.89 1.04 -24.40
N MET A 134 8.93 1.10 -23.47
CA MET A 134 8.39 2.38 -23.02
C MET A 134 9.41 3.13 -22.15
N ASP A 135 9.46 4.46 -22.25
CA ASP A 135 10.24 5.28 -21.32
C ASP A 135 9.52 5.34 -19.95
N PRO A 136 10.07 4.70 -18.91
CA PRO A 136 9.41 4.60 -17.60
C PRO A 136 9.45 5.92 -16.81
N THR A 137 10.14 6.94 -17.31
CA THR A 137 10.25 8.27 -16.70
C THR A 137 9.22 9.26 -17.23
N LYS A 138 8.49 8.92 -18.31
CA LYS A 138 7.50 9.81 -18.93
C LYS A 138 6.10 9.46 -18.41
N PRO A 139 5.41 10.39 -17.71
CA PRO A 139 4.06 10.12 -17.23
C PRO A 139 3.10 9.78 -18.37
N GLN A 140 2.45 8.62 -18.25
CA GLN A 140 1.44 8.15 -19.21
C GLN A 140 0.36 7.34 -18.49
N PRO A 141 -0.93 7.60 -18.75
CA PRO A 141 -1.99 6.79 -18.16
C PRO A 141 -2.11 5.43 -18.85
N TRP A 142 -2.97 4.57 -18.30
CA TRP A 142 -3.38 3.36 -18.99
C TRP A 142 -4.22 3.67 -20.24
N PRO A 143 -4.25 2.77 -21.23
CA PRO A 143 -5.13 2.88 -22.40
C PRO A 143 -6.59 3.15 -22.01
N LYS A 144 -7.31 3.92 -22.83
CA LYS A 144 -8.69 4.35 -22.54
C LYS A 144 -9.71 3.20 -22.53
N ASP A 145 -9.38 2.06 -23.12
CA ASP A 145 -10.17 0.83 -23.11
C ASP A 145 -10.06 0.06 -21.78
N GLU A 146 -9.10 0.40 -20.91
CA GLU A 146 -8.95 -0.18 -19.57
C GLU A 146 -9.91 0.50 -18.57
N ALA A 147 -11.21 0.32 -18.79
CA ALA A 147 -12.28 1.06 -18.10
C ALA A 147 -12.24 0.92 -16.57
N ASP A 148 -11.91 -0.27 -16.04
CA ASP A 148 -11.83 -0.50 -14.59
C ASP A 148 -10.70 0.29 -13.93
N TRP A 149 -9.56 0.47 -14.63
CA TRP A 149 -8.45 1.29 -14.16
C TRP A 149 -8.88 2.76 -14.06
N TRP A 150 -9.53 3.28 -15.11
CA TRP A 150 -10.03 4.66 -15.15
C TRP A 150 -11.11 4.92 -14.09
N ALA A 151 -12.04 3.98 -13.92
CA ALA A 151 -13.08 4.08 -12.90
C ALA A 151 -12.48 4.08 -11.47
N LEU A 152 -11.46 3.27 -11.21
CA LEU A 152 -10.76 3.31 -9.93
C LEU A 152 -9.98 4.61 -9.75
N HIS A 153 -9.25 5.06 -10.79
CA HIS A 153 -8.52 6.34 -10.76
C HIS A 153 -9.45 7.50 -10.37
N GLU A 154 -10.60 7.67 -11.04
CA GLU A 154 -11.54 8.75 -10.70
C GLU A 154 -12.07 8.63 -9.27
N LYS A 155 -12.32 7.41 -8.79
CA LYS A 155 -12.72 7.19 -7.40
C LYS A 155 -11.63 7.59 -6.39
N LEU A 156 -10.37 7.30 -6.70
CA LEU A 156 -9.24 7.67 -5.83
C LEU A 156 -9.00 9.18 -5.83
N VAL A 157 -9.14 9.84 -6.98
CA VAL A 157 -9.12 11.32 -7.08
C VAL A 157 -10.22 11.93 -6.20
N GLU A 158 -11.42 11.36 -6.23
CA GLU A 158 -12.52 11.83 -5.39
C GLU A 158 -12.23 11.62 -3.89
N GLN A 159 -11.65 10.48 -3.51
CA GLN A 159 -11.23 10.24 -2.11
C GLN A 159 -10.15 11.22 -1.64
N VAL A 160 -9.21 11.59 -2.51
CA VAL A 160 -8.21 12.62 -2.21
C VAL A 160 -8.90 13.97 -2.02
N ARG A 161 -9.83 14.35 -2.91
CA ARG A 161 -10.61 15.60 -2.79
C ARG A 161 -11.41 15.64 -1.49
N GLU A 162 -12.10 14.57 -1.14
CA GLU A 162 -12.84 14.45 0.11
C GLU A 162 -11.90 14.60 1.32
N SER A 163 -10.75 13.93 1.31
CA SER A 163 -9.73 14.06 2.37
C SER A 163 -9.20 15.49 2.47
N ASP A 164 -9.00 16.19 1.35
CA ASP A 164 -8.50 17.56 1.35
C ASP A 164 -9.53 18.58 1.88
N GLU A 165 -10.81 18.25 1.83
CA GLU A 165 -11.90 19.05 2.40
C GLU A 165 -12.14 18.77 3.89
N MET A 166 -11.54 17.71 4.45
CA MET A 166 -11.69 17.38 5.87
C MET A 166 -10.89 18.33 6.77
N LEU A 167 -11.47 18.64 7.93
CA LEU A 167 -10.74 19.30 9.00
C LEU A 167 -9.89 18.29 9.79
N PRO A 168 -8.65 18.64 10.17
CA PRO A 168 -7.83 17.80 11.03
C PRO A 168 -8.53 17.46 12.35
N ARG A 169 -8.47 16.20 12.76
CA ARG A 169 -9.13 15.68 13.98
C ARG A 169 -8.46 16.14 15.27
N HIS A 170 -7.15 16.36 15.20
CA HIS A 170 -6.31 16.72 16.33
C HIS A 170 -5.56 18.01 16.00
N THR A 171 -5.49 18.91 16.97
CA THR A 171 -4.77 20.19 16.86
C THR A 171 -3.85 20.43 18.06
N ASN A 172 -3.74 19.45 18.95
CA ASN A 172 -2.80 19.43 20.07
C ASN A 172 -1.46 18.83 19.64
N ASP A 173 -0.41 19.05 20.42
CA ASP A 173 0.97 18.65 20.10
C ASP A 173 1.24 17.12 20.03
N ASP A 174 0.22 16.27 20.19
CA ASP A 174 0.34 14.79 20.25
C ASP A 174 -0.32 14.07 19.05
N TYR A 175 -0.54 14.80 17.95
CA TYR A 175 -1.10 14.24 16.74
C TYR A 175 -0.09 13.31 16.02
N LEU A 176 -0.60 12.44 15.16
CA LEU A 176 0.17 11.67 14.19
C LEU A 176 -0.07 12.16 12.75
N PRO A 177 0.92 12.09 11.85
CA PRO A 177 0.71 12.42 10.44
C PRO A 177 -0.38 11.53 9.79
N GLN A 178 -1.05 12.05 8.77
CA GLN A 178 -1.88 11.22 7.89
C GLN A 178 -0.99 10.23 7.12
N LEU A 179 -1.43 8.97 7.01
CA LEU A 179 -0.75 7.99 6.16
C LEU A 179 -1.32 8.01 4.75
N VAL A 180 -0.46 8.04 3.74
CA VAL A 180 -0.84 7.98 2.33
C VAL A 180 -0.09 6.83 1.67
N PHE A 181 -0.81 5.77 1.32
CA PHE A 181 -0.25 4.57 0.70
C PHE A 181 -0.34 4.68 -0.81
N TYR A 182 0.79 4.57 -1.50
CA TYR A 182 0.91 4.51 -2.94
C TYR A 182 1.44 3.16 -3.39
N GLY A 183 1.00 2.72 -4.57
CA GLY A 183 1.62 1.58 -5.21
C GLY A 183 0.73 0.87 -6.21
N ASP A 184 0.92 -0.43 -6.28
CA ASP A 184 0.26 -1.31 -7.24
C ASP A 184 -0.83 -2.20 -6.58
N SER A 185 -1.01 -3.44 -7.08
CA SER A 185 -1.98 -4.40 -6.57
C SER A 185 -1.73 -4.82 -5.12
N ILE A 186 -0.49 -4.75 -4.63
CA ILE A 186 -0.18 -5.05 -3.23
C ILE A 186 -0.64 -3.89 -2.33
N THR A 187 -0.50 -2.64 -2.78
CA THR A 187 -1.05 -1.50 -2.04
C THR A 187 -2.58 -1.47 -2.13
N GLU A 188 -3.15 -1.69 -3.32
CA GLU A 188 -4.61 -1.76 -3.48
C GLU A 188 -5.22 -2.88 -2.62
N GLY A 189 -4.49 -3.99 -2.45
CA GLY A 189 -5.00 -5.13 -1.72
C GLY A 189 -5.33 -4.84 -0.25
N TRP A 190 -4.84 -3.75 0.35
CA TRP A 190 -5.33 -3.27 1.66
C TRP A 190 -6.85 -2.99 1.67
N ASN A 191 -7.42 -2.57 0.55
CA ASN A 191 -8.87 -2.44 0.36
C ASN A 191 -9.56 -3.79 0.08
N GLY A 192 -8.81 -4.87 -0.06
CA GLY A 192 -9.31 -6.18 -0.48
C GLY A 192 -9.81 -6.18 -1.93
N THR A 193 -9.34 -5.24 -2.76
CA THR A 193 -9.78 -5.07 -4.16
C THR A 193 -8.63 -5.26 -5.15
N SER A 194 -9.01 -5.45 -6.42
CA SER A 194 -8.16 -5.29 -7.59
C SER A 194 -8.93 -4.59 -8.71
N PHE A 195 -8.39 -3.47 -9.20
CA PHE A 195 -9.10 -2.52 -10.05
C PHE A 195 -10.47 -2.12 -9.46
N GLY A 196 -10.53 -1.90 -8.14
CA GLY A 196 -11.72 -1.43 -7.43
C GLY A 196 -12.77 -2.51 -7.15
N ASN A 197 -12.54 -3.73 -7.65
CA ASN A 197 -13.46 -4.85 -7.52
C ASN A 197 -12.93 -5.92 -6.56
N THR A 198 -13.81 -6.67 -5.91
CA THR A 198 -13.37 -7.85 -5.14
C THR A 198 -12.87 -8.90 -6.12
N PRO A 199 -11.62 -9.38 -6.02
CA PRO A 199 -11.10 -10.39 -6.94
C PRO A 199 -11.90 -11.69 -6.87
N GLY A 200 -12.01 -12.39 -8.01
CA GLY A 200 -12.60 -13.73 -8.03
C GLY A 200 -11.76 -14.73 -7.19
N PRO A 201 -12.33 -15.88 -6.79
CA PRO A 201 -11.71 -16.82 -5.85
C PRO A 201 -10.42 -17.49 -6.36
N THR A 202 -10.10 -17.31 -7.65
CA THR A 202 -8.88 -17.81 -8.31
C THR A 202 -7.89 -16.71 -8.65
N ARG A 203 -8.21 -15.45 -8.33
CA ARG A 203 -7.41 -14.27 -8.64
C ARG A 203 -6.91 -13.66 -7.33
N MET A 204 -5.59 -13.68 -7.12
CA MET A 204 -4.88 -13.18 -5.93
C MET A 204 -5.12 -13.97 -4.65
N TRP A 205 -6.38 -14.18 -4.24
CA TRP A 205 -6.70 -14.77 -2.94
C TRP A 205 -7.88 -15.75 -3.00
N GLY A 206 -7.98 -16.57 -1.95
CA GLY A 206 -9.13 -17.45 -1.74
C GLY A 206 -10.38 -16.71 -1.23
N ALA A 207 -11.49 -17.43 -1.16
CA ALA A 207 -12.77 -16.88 -0.69
C ALA A 207 -12.68 -16.27 0.72
N GLY A 208 -13.19 -15.05 0.87
CA GLY A 208 -13.24 -14.33 2.15
C GLY A 208 -11.96 -13.58 2.54
N GLU A 209 -10.85 -13.74 1.80
CA GLU A 209 -9.59 -13.07 2.11
C GLU A 209 -9.68 -11.55 2.00
N SER A 210 -10.38 -11.01 1.00
CA SER A 210 -10.59 -9.56 0.85
C SER A 210 -11.18 -8.89 2.10
N SER A 211 -12.04 -9.59 2.85
CA SER A 211 -12.60 -9.07 4.10
C SER A 211 -11.60 -9.15 5.25
N LYS A 212 -10.80 -10.22 5.32
CA LYS A 212 -9.77 -10.38 6.35
C LYS A 212 -8.64 -9.37 6.16
N ILE A 213 -8.21 -9.11 4.92
CA ILE A 213 -7.16 -8.12 4.62
C ILE A 213 -7.60 -6.72 5.09
N ARG A 214 -8.85 -6.32 4.80
CA ARG A 214 -9.42 -5.07 5.31
C ARG A 214 -9.43 -5.00 6.84
N GLN A 215 -9.72 -6.12 7.53
CA GLN A 215 -9.66 -6.16 8.99
C GLN A 215 -8.24 -5.99 9.52
N VAL A 216 -7.23 -6.56 8.83
CA VAL A 216 -5.82 -6.35 9.17
C VAL A 216 -5.46 -4.87 8.99
N PHE A 217 -5.86 -4.23 7.88
CA PHE A 217 -5.65 -2.80 7.69
C PHE A 217 -6.30 -1.98 8.81
N GLU A 218 -7.57 -2.24 9.10
CA GLU A 218 -8.31 -1.51 10.13
C GLU A 218 -7.65 -1.64 11.51
N LYS A 219 -7.18 -2.85 11.85
CA LYS A 219 -6.46 -3.13 13.10
C LYS A 219 -5.19 -2.30 13.25
N HIS A 220 -4.39 -2.16 12.19
CA HIS A 220 -3.06 -1.55 12.28
C HIS A 220 -3.01 -0.06 11.94
N PHE A 221 -3.81 0.37 10.96
CA PHE A 221 -3.74 1.71 10.37
C PHE A 221 -5.08 2.43 10.29
N GLY A 222 -6.19 1.69 10.41
CA GLY A 222 -7.53 2.24 10.34
C GLY A 222 -7.87 3.20 11.47
N GLU A 223 -9.06 3.80 11.39
CA GLU A 223 -9.52 4.84 12.31
C GLU A 223 -9.53 4.39 13.78
N SER A 224 -9.84 3.12 14.03
CA SER A 224 -9.89 2.56 15.39
C SER A 224 -8.52 2.10 15.93
N SER A 225 -7.50 2.04 15.08
CA SER A 225 -6.14 1.63 15.45
C SER A 225 -5.45 2.64 16.38
N ALA A 226 -4.33 2.24 16.98
CA ALA A 226 -3.50 3.14 17.80
C ALA A 226 -3.01 4.35 16.99
N TRP A 227 -2.73 4.18 15.70
CA TRP A 227 -2.34 5.26 14.81
C TRP A 227 -3.54 6.16 14.46
N GLY A 228 -4.62 5.56 13.96
CA GLY A 228 -5.78 6.30 13.44
C GLY A 228 -6.49 7.17 14.49
N LYS A 229 -6.44 6.78 15.76
CA LYS A 229 -6.97 7.58 16.89
C LYS A 229 -6.23 8.89 17.16
N ARG A 230 -5.01 9.04 16.63
CA ARG A 230 -4.17 10.23 16.79
C ARG A 230 -3.85 10.91 15.46
N ALA A 231 -4.08 10.22 14.34
CA ALA A 231 -3.79 10.73 13.01
C ALA A 231 -4.60 11.99 12.70
N LEU A 232 -3.96 12.98 12.08
CA LEU A 232 -4.59 14.23 11.65
C LEU A 232 -5.83 13.96 10.80
N LEU A 233 -5.74 12.99 9.88
CA LEU A 233 -6.80 12.52 9.01
C LEU A 233 -6.74 10.99 8.86
N PRO A 234 -7.86 10.33 8.47
CA PRO A 234 -7.83 8.91 8.15
C PRO A 234 -6.88 8.60 6.98
N PRO A 235 -6.32 7.39 6.92
CA PRO A 235 -5.33 7.03 5.91
C PRO A 235 -5.95 6.92 4.51
N LEU A 236 -5.15 7.22 3.49
CA LEU A 236 -5.52 7.06 2.08
C LEU A 236 -4.81 5.84 1.48
N ILE A 237 -5.55 4.98 0.77
CA ILE A 237 -5.00 3.83 0.02
C ILE A 237 -5.15 4.13 -1.48
N LEU A 238 -4.07 4.60 -2.10
CA LEU A 238 -3.99 5.07 -3.48
C LEU A 238 -3.20 4.09 -4.37
N GLY A 239 -3.45 2.79 -4.16
CA GLY A 239 -2.90 1.71 -4.98
C GLY A 239 -3.87 1.32 -6.11
N ILE A 240 -3.33 1.06 -7.30
CA ILE A 240 -4.11 0.47 -8.40
C ILE A 240 -3.37 -0.76 -8.93
N SER A 241 -4.07 -1.87 -9.05
CA SER A 241 -3.55 -3.11 -9.59
C SER A 241 -2.87 -2.94 -10.94
N GLY A 242 -1.71 -3.56 -11.11
CA GLY A 242 -0.94 -3.44 -12.34
C GLY A 242 -0.16 -2.15 -12.51
N SER A 243 -0.34 -1.13 -11.64
CA SER A 243 0.37 0.15 -11.74
C SER A 243 1.88 -0.05 -11.92
N ARG A 244 2.43 0.76 -12.81
CA ARG A 244 3.84 0.89 -13.15
C ARG A 244 4.30 2.30 -12.80
N THR A 245 5.60 2.52 -12.79
CA THR A 245 6.18 3.81 -12.40
C THR A 245 5.64 4.99 -13.22
N TYR A 246 5.49 4.83 -14.53
CA TYR A 246 5.08 5.93 -15.42
C TYR A 246 3.60 6.30 -15.27
N ASP A 247 2.71 5.34 -15.03
CA ASP A 247 1.30 5.67 -14.75
C ASP A 247 1.12 6.20 -13.34
N PHE A 248 1.95 5.77 -12.39
CA PHE A 248 1.97 6.37 -11.06
C PHE A 248 2.36 7.85 -11.10
N ILE A 249 3.40 8.22 -11.86
CA ILE A 249 3.76 9.64 -12.07
C ILE A 249 2.56 10.41 -12.63
N TRP A 250 1.89 9.84 -13.65
CA TRP A 250 0.72 10.48 -14.25
C TRP A 250 -0.44 10.63 -13.24
N ARG A 251 -0.73 9.60 -12.44
CA ARG A 251 -1.79 9.64 -11.42
C ARG A 251 -1.56 10.73 -10.38
N LEU A 252 -0.32 10.90 -9.91
CA LEU A 252 0.06 11.99 -9.01
C LEU A 252 -0.30 13.35 -9.63
N GLU A 253 0.07 13.57 -10.89
CA GLU A 253 -0.20 14.81 -11.64
C GLU A 253 -1.69 15.04 -11.94
N ASN A 254 -2.53 14.01 -11.81
CA ASN A 254 -3.93 14.02 -12.20
C ASN A 254 -4.87 13.74 -11.01
N GLY A 255 -4.50 14.25 -9.83
CA GLY A 255 -5.41 14.36 -8.69
C GLY A 255 -5.30 13.26 -7.63
N GLU A 256 -4.46 12.23 -7.83
CA GLU A 256 -4.18 11.24 -6.78
C GLU A 256 -3.06 11.70 -5.83
N PHE A 257 -3.06 12.99 -5.45
CA PHE A 257 -2.10 13.56 -4.53
C PHE A 257 -2.81 14.57 -3.60
N PRO A 258 -2.84 14.34 -2.27
CA PRO A 258 -3.46 15.27 -1.33
C PRO A 258 -2.62 16.54 -1.21
N THR A 259 -3.28 17.68 -1.34
CA THR A 259 -2.65 19.01 -1.39
C THR A 259 -3.04 19.90 -0.20
N SER A 260 -4.03 19.49 0.58
CA SER A 260 -4.51 20.28 1.71
C SER A 260 -3.44 20.44 2.78
N ARG A 261 -3.46 21.61 3.42
CA ARG A 261 -2.63 21.88 4.59
C ARG A 261 -3.35 21.41 5.85
N LEU A 262 -2.69 20.57 6.65
CA LEU A 262 -3.28 20.01 7.86
C LEU A 262 -2.88 20.75 9.14
N ILE A 263 -1.78 21.50 9.13
CA ILE A 263 -1.29 22.22 10.31
C ILE A 263 -1.13 23.69 9.97
N ALA A 264 -1.68 24.59 10.80
CA ALA A 264 -1.48 26.03 10.62
C ALA A 264 0.01 26.39 10.65
N ALA A 265 0.42 27.41 9.88
CA ALA A 265 1.81 27.87 9.87
C ALA A 265 2.24 28.25 11.28
N GLN A 266 3.12 27.46 11.88
CA GLN A 266 3.84 27.92 13.05
C GLN A 266 4.77 29.04 12.60
N THR A 267 4.84 30.11 13.38
CA THR A 267 5.83 31.19 13.26
C THR A 267 7.20 30.67 13.70
N GLY A 268 7.66 29.61 13.04
CA GLY A 268 8.98 29.00 13.23
C GLY A 268 9.99 29.59 12.26
N SER A 269 11.27 29.50 12.62
CA SER A 269 12.40 29.88 11.77
C SER A 269 12.31 29.13 10.43
N ASP A 270 12.42 29.84 9.31
CA ASP A 270 12.39 29.26 7.96
C ASP A 270 13.78 28.75 7.55
N ASN A 271 14.45 28.03 8.46
CA ASN A 271 15.80 27.52 8.29
C ASN A 271 15.85 26.20 7.49
N GLY A 272 14.70 25.67 7.06
CA GLY A 272 14.61 24.52 6.16
C GLY A 272 15.05 23.18 6.78
N SER A 273 15.17 23.11 8.10
CA SER A 273 15.50 21.88 8.83
C SER A 273 14.26 21.00 9.04
N PHE A 274 14.44 19.67 9.01
CA PHE A 274 13.40 18.70 9.29
C PHE A 274 12.86 18.84 10.72
N GLU A 275 11.58 19.19 10.86
CA GLU A 275 10.90 19.33 12.16
C GLU A 275 9.75 18.33 12.29
N LEU A 276 9.89 17.36 13.19
CA LEU A 276 8.89 16.30 13.39
C LEU A 276 7.47 16.87 13.67
N LYS A 277 7.40 18.01 14.38
CA LYS A 277 6.14 18.67 14.80
C LYS A 277 5.44 19.46 13.70
N SER A 278 6.03 19.59 12.51
CA SER A 278 5.38 20.20 11.34
C SER A 278 5.04 19.17 10.25
N MET A 279 5.28 17.89 10.52
CA MET A 279 5.01 16.80 9.57
C MET A 279 3.52 16.53 9.47
N GLU A 280 2.95 16.77 8.29
CA GLU A 280 1.51 16.58 8.06
C GLU A 280 1.19 15.16 7.57
N ARG A 281 2.09 14.56 6.78
CA ARG A 281 1.86 13.29 6.10
C ARG A 281 3.11 12.40 6.08
N ILE A 282 2.88 11.09 6.08
CA ILE A 282 3.90 10.08 5.75
C ILE A 282 3.40 9.32 4.52
N HIS A 283 4.25 9.27 3.48
CA HIS A 283 3.94 8.59 2.24
C HIS A 283 4.58 7.20 2.22
N ILE A 284 3.77 6.15 2.10
CA ILE A 284 4.23 4.76 2.01
C ILE A 284 4.21 4.35 0.55
N VAL A 285 5.34 3.93 -0.02
CA VAL A 285 5.47 3.65 -1.45
C VAL A 285 5.97 2.22 -1.69
N LEU A 286 5.29 1.50 -2.58
CA LEU A 286 5.70 0.21 -3.13
C LEU A 286 5.34 0.19 -4.63
N ILE A 287 6.35 0.29 -5.52
CA ILE A 287 6.12 0.36 -6.97
C ILE A 287 7.34 -0.18 -7.73
N GLY A 288 7.11 -0.79 -8.90
CA GLY A 288 8.18 -1.20 -9.83
C GLY A 288 8.07 -2.65 -10.30
N THR A 289 7.43 -3.53 -9.54
CA THR A 289 7.38 -4.96 -9.90
C THR A 289 6.58 -5.23 -11.17
N ASN A 290 5.56 -4.42 -11.48
CA ASN A 290 4.82 -4.52 -12.76
C ASN A 290 5.59 -3.93 -13.95
N ASN A 291 6.65 -3.13 -13.73
CA ASN A 291 7.58 -2.74 -14.79
C ASN A 291 8.35 -3.98 -15.26
N LEU A 292 8.96 -4.70 -14.31
CA LEU A 292 9.65 -5.97 -14.57
C LEU A 292 8.71 -7.00 -15.21
N GLY A 293 7.54 -7.21 -14.62
CA GLY A 293 6.52 -8.13 -15.16
C GLY A 293 5.91 -7.70 -16.49
N GLY A 294 6.12 -6.45 -16.91
CA GLY A 294 5.78 -5.93 -18.23
C GLY A 294 6.90 -6.01 -19.26
N GLY A 295 8.08 -6.53 -18.88
CA GLY A 295 9.22 -6.73 -19.77
C GLY A 295 10.29 -5.64 -19.73
N MET A 296 10.18 -4.66 -18.81
CA MET A 296 11.25 -3.69 -18.58
C MET A 296 12.44 -4.35 -17.87
N VAL A 297 13.64 -3.95 -18.25
CA VAL A 297 14.88 -4.40 -17.60
C VAL A 297 15.12 -3.67 -16.27
N PRO A 298 16.02 -4.17 -15.39
CA PRO A 298 16.30 -3.54 -14.11
C PRO A 298 16.65 -2.05 -14.19
N ASP A 299 17.57 -1.64 -15.07
CA ASP A 299 18.00 -0.23 -15.18
C ASP A 299 16.85 0.71 -15.54
N SER A 300 16.00 0.32 -16.49
CA SER A 300 14.79 1.07 -16.84
C SER A 300 13.82 1.14 -15.66
N THR A 301 13.66 0.04 -14.93
CA THR A 301 12.81 0.01 -13.74
C THR A 301 13.34 0.93 -12.64
N ILE A 302 14.65 0.93 -12.40
CA ILE A 302 15.33 1.84 -11.46
C ILE A 302 15.10 3.30 -11.86
N ALA A 303 15.28 3.64 -13.15
CA ALA A 303 15.03 4.99 -13.65
C ALA A 303 13.57 5.43 -13.48
N GLY A 304 12.62 4.51 -13.70
CA GLY A 304 11.21 4.74 -13.42
C GLY A 304 10.91 5.00 -11.95
N ILE A 305 11.50 4.21 -11.05
CA ILE A 305 11.36 4.38 -9.59
C ILE A 305 11.94 5.74 -9.17
N ASP A 306 13.13 6.11 -9.67
CA ASP A 306 13.76 7.40 -9.41
C ASP A 306 12.85 8.56 -9.82
N ALA A 307 12.34 8.53 -11.06
CA ALA A 307 11.43 9.55 -11.57
C ALA A 307 10.13 9.65 -10.74
N ALA A 308 9.56 8.52 -10.35
CA ALA A 308 8.34 8.47 -9.54
C ALA A 308 8.54 9.08 -8.14
N GLY A 309 9.60 8.70 -7.43
CA GLY A 309 9.87 9.24 -6.11
C GLY A 309 10.24 10.72 -6.12
N ARG A 310 11.03 11.15 -7.11
CA ARG A 310 11.34 12.57 -7.31
C ARG A 310 10.12 13.40 -7.65
N LYS A 311 9.21 12.86 -8.47
CA LYS A 311 7.93 13.53 -8.73
C LYS A 311 7.12 13.69 -7.46
N LEU A 312 7.01 12.64 -6.64
CA LEU A 312 6.30 12.72 -5.37
C LEU A 312 6.92 13.79 -4.44
N LEU A 313 8.24 13.79 -4.27
CA LEU A 313 8.95 14.77 -3.45
C LEU A 313 8.81 16.20 -3.98
N GLN A 314 8.88 16.38 -5.30
CA GLN A 314 8.60 17.65 -5.95
C GLN A 314 7.17 18.13 -5.60
N MET A 315 6.17 17.27 -5.71
CA MET A 315 4.78 17.65 -5.42
C MET A 315 4.56 17.98 -3.93
N ILE A 316 5.24 17.30 -3.02
CA ILE A 316 5.24 17.65 -1.59
C ILE A 316 5.81 19.05 -1.39
N GLN A 317 6.97 19.34 -1.99
CA GLN A 317 7.62 20.65 -1.90
C GLN A 317 6.79 21.77 -2.54
N ASP A 318 6.12 21.50 -3.67
CA ASP A 318 5.32 22.49 -4.40
C ASP A 318 3.99 22.79 -3.69
N SER A 319 3.42 21.81 -2.99
CA SER A 319 2.14 21.94 -2.27
C SER A 319 2.27 22.44 -0.82
N SER A 320 3.47 22.39 -0.25
CA SER A 320 3.70 22.72 1.17
C SER A 320 4.67 23.88 1.35
N PRO A 321 4.56 24.66 2.44
CA PRO A 321 5.61 25.62 2.82
C PRO A 321 6.98 24.92 2.92
N ARG A 322 8.07 25.65 2.64
CA ARG A 322 9.45 25.10 2.69
C ARG A 322 9.79 24.44 4.02
N SER A 323 9.16 24.89 5.12
CA SER A 323 9.33 24.37 6.47
C SER A 323 8.63 23.03 6.72
N THR A 324 7.69 22.60 5.87
CA THR A 324 6.97 21.33 6.05
C THR A 324 7.84 20.18 5.55
N PRO A 325 8.24 19.24 6.41
CA PRO A 325 9.10 18.14 6.01
C PRO A 325 8.36 17.11 5.17
N ALA A 326 9.09 16.49 4.23
CA ALA A 326 8.63 15.31 3.52
C ALA A 326 9.06 14.04 4.28
N ALA A 327 8.17 13.05 4.39
CA ALA A 327 8.47 11.76 5.00
C ALA A 327 8.01 10.60 4.11
N ILE A 328 8.92 9.68 3.79
CA ILE A 328 8.65 8.52 2.94
C ILE A 328 9.07 7.23 3.64
N VAL A 329 8.17 6.24 3.68
CA VAL A 329 8.51 4.84 3.91
C VAL A 329 8.50 4.13 2.55
N PHE A 330 9.68 3.82 2.02
CA PHE A 330 9.84 3.18 0.72
C PHE A 330 10.07 1.68 0.91
N ASN A 331 9.37 0.84 0.15
CA ASN A 331 9.56 -0.61 0.19
C ASN A 331 10.48 -1.05 -0.94
N GLU A 332 11.38 -1.98 -0.65
CA GLU A 332 11.96 -2.84 -1.68
C GLU A 332 10.88 -3.55 -2.49
N LEU A 333 11.22 -3.95 -3.71
CA LEU A 333 10.37 -4.87 -4.48
C LEU A 333 10.32 -6.20 -3.72
N LEU A 334 9.11 -6.67 -3.43
CA LEU A 334 8.91 -7.89 -2.65
C LEU A 334 9.36 -9.15 -3.41
N PRO A 335 9.88 -10.18 -2.71
CA PRO A 335 10.13 -11.49 -3.29
C PRO A 335 8.87 -12.11 -3.91
N ARG A 336 9.04 -12.90 -4.98
CA ARG A 336 7.95 -13.60 -5.69
C ARG A 336 8.41 -14.93 -6.28
N LYS A 337 7.45 -15.81 -6.55
CA LYS A 337 7.67 -16.97 -7.43
C LYS A 337 6.81 -16.83 -8.67
N ASP A 338 7.38 -16.19 -9.67
CA ASP A 338 6.73 -15.70 -10.87
C ASP A 338 7.14 -16.48 -12.12
N ASP A 339 7.59 -17.71 -11.97
CA ASP A 339 8.02 -18.59 -13.05
C ASP A 339 6.97 -18.69 -14.17
N PHE A 340 5.70 -18.88 -13.80
CA PHE A 340 4.56 -18.95 -14.71
C PHE A 340 4.30 -17.65 -15.51
N ARG A 341 4.87 -16.52 -15.09
CA ARG A 341 4.85 -15.24 -15.81
C ARG A 341 6.16 -14.98 -16.56
N ALA A 342 7.30 -15.22 -15.92
CA ALA A 342 8.61 -14.99 -16.49
C ALA A 342 8.81 -15.77 -17.79
N VAL A 343 8.32 -17.02 -17.84
CA VAL A 343 8.42 -17.83 -19.05
C VAL A 343 7.65 -17.27 -20.24
N LYS A 344 6.59 -16.50 -19.99
CA LYS A 344 5.73 -15.92 -21.03
C LYS A 344 6.28 -14.62 -21.61
N MET A 345 7.38 -14.09 -21.06
CA MET A 345 8.01 -12.88 -21.58
C MET A 345 8.89 -13.14 -22.81
N CYS A 346 9.24 -14.40 -23.08
CA CYS A 346 10.03 -14.79 -24.23
C CYS A 346 9.13 -15.39 -25.33
N PRO A 347 9.03 -14.79 -26.53
CA PRO A 347 9.51 -13.46 -26.93
C PRO A 347 8.63 -12.29 -26.43
N PRO A 348 9.11 -11.03 -26.50
CA PRO A 348 10.40 -10.59 -27.07
C PRO A 348 11.56 -10.56 -26.06
N ARG A 349 11.30 -10.84 -24.78
CA ARG A 349 12.31 -10.75 -23.71
C ARG A 349 12.70 -12.15 -23.24
N CYS A 350 13.81 -12.64 -23.78
CA CYS A 350 14.38 -13.95 -23.47
C CYS A 350 15.67 -13.81 -22.66
N LYS A 351 16.00 -14.84 -21.87
CA LYS A 351 17.31 -14.97 -21.22
C LYS A 351 18.41 -15.14 -22.26
N ASN A 352 18.11 -15.89 -23.32
CA ASN A 352 18.99 -16.01 -24.49
C ASN A 352 18.16 -15.84 -25.76
N LEU A 353 18.40 -14.76 -26.50
CA LEU A 353 17.69 -14.42 -27.73
C LEU A 353 18.03 -15.34 -28.91
N THR A 354 19.19 -16.03 -28.87
CA THR A 354 19.59 -16.97 -29.92
C THR A 354 18.88 -18.32 -29.76
N THR A 355 18.80 -18.82 -28.51
CA THR A 355 18.17 -20.11 -28.21
C THR A 355 16.69 -19.99 -27.87
N MET A 356 16.17 -18.76 -27.76
CA MET A 356 14.83 -18.46 -27.25
C MET A 356 14.59 -19.04 -25.85
N GLU A 357 15.65 -19.09 -25.03
CA GLU A 357 15.56 -19.55 -23.65
C GLU A 357 14.76 -18.53 -22.81
N PRO A 358 13.66 -18.92 -22.16
CA PRO A 358 12.88 -18.01 -21.33
C PRO A 358 13.56 -17.74 -19.99
N TYR A 359 13.21 -16.61 -19.36
CA TYR A 359 13.48 -16.42 -17.93
C TYR A 359 12.61 -17.36 -17.10
N THR A 360 13.17 -17.87 -16.00
CA THR A 360 12.45 -18.74 -15.05
C THR A 360 11.97 -18.00 -13.81
N SER A 361 12.40 -16.76 -13.59
CA SER A 361 11.90 -15.88 -12.52
C SER A 361 12.33 -14.43 -12.74
N PHE A 362 11.60 -13.46 -12.17
CA PHE A 362 12.02 -12.06 -12.05
C PHE A 362 12.91 -11.81 -10.82
N MET A 363 13.13 -12.80 -9.95
CA MET A 363 13.93 -12.63 -8.73
C MET A 363 15.33 -12.03 -8.98
N PRO A 364 16.11 -12.45 -10.01
CA PRO A 364 17.40 -11.82 -10.26
C PRO A 364 17.27 -10.34 -10.67
N ALA A 365 16.21 -9.97 -11.41
CA ALA A 365 15.93 -8.58 -11.75
C ALA A 365 15.48 -7.77 -10.53
N ILE A 366 14.65 -8.35 -9.67
CA ILE A 366 14.22 -7.76 -8.38
C ILE A 366 15.43 -7.47 -7.50
N HIS A 367 16.37 -8.42 -7.38
CA HIS A 367 17.60 -8.22 -6.62
C HIS A 367 18.42 -7.04 -7.16
N LYS A 368 18.64 -6.99 -8.48
CA LYS A 368 19.35 -5.86 -9.13
C LYS A 368 18.69 -4.51 -8.83
N VAL A 369 17.36 -4.44 -8.87
CA VAL A 369 16.63 -3.20 -8.51
C VAL A 369 16.83 -2.86 -7.03
N ASN A 370 16.62 -3.81 -6.13
CA ASN A 370 16.71 -3.60 -4.68
C ASN A 370 18.12 -3.19 -4.25
N GLU A 371 19.17 -3.77 -4.84
CA GLU A 371 20.57 -3.38 -4.60
C GLU A 371 20.86 -1.91 -4.97
N ALA A 372 20.15 -1.35 -5.95
CA ALA A 372 20.30 0.03 -6.38
C ALA A 372 19.54 1.05 -5.50
N LEU A 373 18.46 0.62 -4.82
CA LEU A 373 17.58 1.52 -4.06
C LEU A 373 18.31 2.36 -3.00
N PRO A 374 19.24 1.83 -2.18
CA PRO A 374 19.93 2.65 -1.18
C PRO A 374 20.64 3.88 -1.77
N ASN A 375 21.34 3.73 -2.90
CA ASN A 375 22.03 4.85 -3.54
C ASN A 375 21.05 5.84 -4.19
N LEU A 376 20.01 5.31 -4.82
CA LEU A 376 18.95 6.11 -5.43
C LEU A 376 18.24 6.99 -4.39
N LEU A 377 17.84 6.42 -3.25
CA LEU A 377 17.17 7.15 -2.17
C LEU A 377 18.09 8.18 -1.50
N ARG A 378 19.39 7.91 -1.37
CA ARG A 378 20.37 8.95 -0.94
C ARG A 378 20.40 10.13 -1.91
N GLY A 379 20.30 9.86 -3.21
CA GLY A 379 20.13 10.90 -4.23
C GLY A 379 18.91 11.77 -3.96
N TRP A 380 17.77 11.17 -3.60
CA TRP A 380 16.57 11.93 -3.25
C TRP A 380 16.78 12.82 -2.02
N VAL A 381 17.38 12.30 -0.96
CA VAL A 381 17.64 13.10 0.25
C VAL A 381 18.59 14.27 -0.04
N ASN A 382 19.59 14.08 -0.92
CA ASN A 382 20.49 15.15 -1.32
C ASN A 382 19.77 16.27 -2.09
N ASP A 383 18.85 15.91 -2.98
CA ASP A 383 18.12 16.87 -3.81
C ASP A 383 16.95 17.52 -3.07
N TYR A 384 16.41 16.84 -2.04
CA TYR A 384 15.31 17.31 -1.20
C TYR A 384 15.73 17.26 0.29
N PRO A 385 16.57 18.19 0.77
CA PRO A 385 17.20 18.10 2.09
C PRO A 385 16.25 18.19 3.29
N ASN A 386 15.02 18.69 3.10
CA ASN A 386 13.95 18.65 4.12
C ASN A 386 13.11 17.37 4.02
N THR A 387 13.79 16.23 3.81
CA THR A 387 13.14 14.93 3.62
C THR A 387 13.75 13.89 4.55
N ARG A 388 12.88 13.02 5.09
CA ARG A 388 13.29 11.79 5.76
C ARG A 388 12.75 10.58 5.01
N ILE A 389 13.62 9.63 4.72
CA ILE A 389 13.27 8.39 4.03
C ILE A 389 13.73 7.19 4.85
N VAL A 390 12.82 6.24 5.06
CA VAL A 390 13.10 4.91 5.59
C VAL A 390 12.86 3.88 4.48
N LEU A 391 13.87 3.07 4.17
CA LEU A 391 13.78 1.94 3.26
C LEU A 391 13.44 0.67 4.04
N LEU A 392 12.36 -0.02 3.69
CA LEU A 392 12.02 -1.34 4.19
C LEU A 392 12.64 -2.39 3.27
N SER A 393 13.44 -3.28 3.84
CA SER A 393 14.23 -4.27 3.11
C SER A 393 13.84 -5.69 3.50
N SER A 394 13.75 -6.58 2.51
CA SER A 394 13.53 -8.02 2.74
C SER A 394 14.79 -8.74 3.18
N GLN A 395 15.93 -8.06 3.31
CA GLN A 395 17.13 -8.64 3.90
C GLN A 395 16.87 -9.06 5.35
N ASN A 396 17.49 -10.18 5.75
CA ASN A 396 17.45 -10.65 7.12
C ASN A 396 18.19 -9.68 8.05
N ASP A 397 17.68 -9.54 9.26
CA ASP A 397 18.41 -8.84 10.31
C ASP A 397 19.52 -9.77 10.83
N ASP A 398 20.75 -9.59 10.34
CA ASP A 398 21.92 -10.41 10.71
C ASP A 398 22.35 -10.23 12.17
N GLY A 399 21.50 -9.67 13.05
CA GLY A 399 21.78 -9.39 14.46
C GLY A 399 22.79 -8.26 14.67
N ASN A 400 23.30 -7.67 13.59
CA ASN A 400 24.16 -6.50 13.63
C ASN A 400 23.27 -5.24 13.67
N ASN A 401 22.55 -5.13 14.79
CA ASN A 401 21.71 -3.98 15.14
C ASN A 401 22.49 -2.68 14.85
N ASN A 402 21.97 -1.88 13.92
CA ASN A 402 22.54 -0.63 13.43
C ASN A 402 23.73 -0.76 12.46
N SER A 403 23.57 -1.45 11.34
CA SER A 403 24.18 -0.88 10.12
C SER A 403 23.34 0.31 9.65
N THR A 404 23.21 1.33 10.50
CA THR A 404 23.34 2.68 9.96
C THR A 404 24.68 2.60 9.24
N GLN A 405 24.68 2.69 7.92
CA GLN A 405 25.94 2.77 7.18
C GLN A 405 26.45 4.19 7.45
N LYS A 406 26.83 4.46 8.71
CA LYS A 406 27.39 5.69 9.24
C LYS A 406 28.72 5.90 8.52
N ASN A 407 28.63 6.37 7.30
CA ASN A 407 29.67 7.21 6.75
C ASN A 407 29.62 8.47 7.60
N ILE A 408 30.61 8.58 8.50
CA ILE A 408 30.74 9.58 9.57
C ILE A 408 30.82 11.03 9.03
N ASN A 409 30.60 11.27 7.73
CA ASN A 409 30.77 12.57 7.09
C ASN A 409 29.53 13.12 6.34
N SER A 410 28.34 12.50 6.41
CA SER A 410 27.13 13.10 5.81
C SER A 410 25.92 13.07 6.75
N ASN A 411 25.39 14.26 7.08
CA ASN A 411 24.14 14.49 7.83
C ASN A 411 22.87 13.98 7.10
N PHE A 412 22.98 13.17 6.05
CA PHE A 412 21.93 12.81 5.09
C PHE A 412 21.87 11.31 4.82
N ASP A 413 22.03 10.46 5.85
CA ASP A 413 21.95 9.01 5.66
C ASP A 413 20.48 8.54 5.66
N ILE A 414 20.15 7.69 4.69
CA ILE A 414 18.85 6.99 4.67
C ILE A 414 18.87 5.90 5.75
N ARG A 415 17.71 5.61 6.33
CA ARG A 415 17.59 4.52 7.30
C ARG A 415 17.04 3.28 6.62
N ILE A 416 17.68 2.14 6.84
CA ILE A 416 17.27 0.86 6.24
C ILE A 416 16.76 -0.04 7.36
N MET A 417 15.50 -0.43 7.27
CA MET A 417 14.83 -1.36 8.18
C MET A 417 14.84 -2.75 7.56
N ARG A 418 15.60 -3.67 8.14
CA ARG A 418 15.65 -5.07 7.72
C ARG A 418 14.48 -5.84 8.34
N CYS A 419 13.65 -6.40 7.47
CA CYS A 419 12.38 -7.01 7.83
C CYS A 419 12.35 -8.52 7.56
N GLY A 420 13.29 -9.07 6.79
CA GLY A 420 13.38 -10.52 6.53
C GLY A 420 12.03 -11.12 6.11
N GLU A 421 11.58 -12.13 6.87
CA GLU A 421 10.29 -12.81 6.68
C GLU A 421 9.06 -11.88 6.74
N GLU A 422 9.12 -10.75 7.47
CA GLU A 422 8.04 -9.75 7.48
C GLU A 422 7.83 -9.09 6.11
N MET A 423 8.84 -9.19 5.24
CA MET A 423 8.78 -8.85 3.82
C MET A 423 9.02 -10.07 2.92
N PHE A 424 8.55 -11.24 3.35
CA PHE A 424 8.41 -12.46 2.54
C PHE A 424 9.72 -13.12 2.09
N ALA A 425 10.85 -12.82 2.73
CA ALA A 425 12.13 -13.52 2.49
C ALA A 425 12.17 -14.90 3.15
N PHE A 426 11.23 -15.77 2.78
CA PHE A 426 11.15 -17.13 3.29
C PHE A 426 12.11 -18.06 2.56
N GLU A 427 12.85 -18.87 3.31
CA GLU A 427 13.62 -19.99 2.73
C GLU A 427 12.70 -21.17 2.37
N ASN A 428 11.60 -21.34 3.11
CA ASN A 428 10.68 -22.45 2.93
C ASN A 428 9.61 -22.13 1.87
N GLU A 429 9.53 -22.96 0.83
CA GLU A 429 8.57 -22.77 -0.26
C GLU A 429 7.11 -22.88 0.19
N GLN A 430 6.79 -23.80 1.11
CA GLN A 430 5.44 -23.95 1.63
C GLN A 430 5.04 -22.71 2.44
N GLU A 431 5.93 -22.18 3.27
CA GLU A 431 5.67 -20.98 4.04
C GLU A 431 5.46 -19.75 3.15
N PHE A 432 6.23 -19.65 2.07
CA PHE A 432 6.00 -18.63 1.04
C PHE A 432 4.60 -18.75 0.46
N ASP A 433 4.21 -19.94 0.00
CA ASP A 433 2.89 -20.19 -0.62
C ASP A 433 1.73 -20.02 0.39
N GLU A 434 1.96 -20.28 1.68
CA GLU A 434 0.97 -20.02 2.74
C GLU A 434 0.69 -18.54 2.97
N ASN A 435 1.66 -17.66 2.69
CA ASN A 435 1.52 -16.21 2.86
C ASN A 435 1.21 -15.50 1.53
N MET A 436 1.65 -16.05 0.41
CA MET A 436 1.43 -15.57 -0.95
C MET A 436 0.86 -16.69 -1.83
N PRO A 437 -0.45 -16.98 -1.74
CA PRO A 437 -1.04 -18.19 -2.33
C PRO A 437 -1.04 -18.23 -3.86
N ASP A 438 -1.06 -17.06 -4.52
CA ASP A 438 -0.87 -16.96 -5.98
C ASP A 438 0.60 -16.71 -6.37
N ARG A 439 1.50 -16.83 -5.38
CA ARG A 439 2.94 -16.60 -5.45
C ARG A 439 3.38 -15.16 -5.75
N LEU A 440 2.45 -14.21 -5.74
CA LEU A 440 2.68 -12.81 -6.11
C LEU A 440 2.13 -11.80 -5.11
N HIS A 441 1.01 -12.11 -4.46
CA HIS A 441 0.27 -11.20 -3.59
C HIS A 441 0.10 -11.81 -2.21
N PRO A 442 0.32 -11.02 -1.14
CA PRO A 442 0.08 -11.51 0.21
C PRO A 442 -1.42 -11.73 0.45
N ASN A 443 -1.77 -12.77 1.21
CA ASN A 443 -3.09 -12.93 1.81
C ASN A 443 -3.17 -12.19 3.15
N ALA A 444 -4.25 -12.34 3.93
CA ALA A 444 -4.38 -11.63 5.20
C ALA A 444 -3.25 -11.93 6.20
N LYS A 445 -2.74 -13.17 6.24
CA LYS A 445 -1.57 -13.54 7.07
C LYS A 445 -0.33 -12.78 6.59
N GLY A 446 -0.09 -12.74 5.29
CA GLY A 446 1.02 -11.99 4.70
C GLY A 446 0.93 -10.48 4.96
N TYR A 447 -0.26 -9.88 4.83
CA TYR A 447 -0.48 -8.47 5.16
C TYR A 447 -0.25 -8.17 6.65
N GLU A 448 -0.60 -9.09 7.56
CA GLU A 448 -0.30 -8.94 8.99
C GLU A 448 1.23 -8.91 9.23
N MET A 449 2.00 -9.69 8.46
CA MET A 449 3.47 -9.66 8.54
C MET A 449 4.03 -8.34 8.01
N TRP A 450 3.59 -7.91 6.83
CA TRP A 450 4.02 -6.65 6.24
C TRP A 450 3.65 -5.44 7.11
N ALA A 451 2.47 -5.45 7.75
CA ALA A 451 2.06 -4.42 8.70
C ALA A 451 3.06 -4.23 9.85
N ARG A 452 3.67 -5.30 10.36
CA ARG A 452 4.68 -5.20 11.43
C ARG A 452 5.93 -4.47 10.96
N CYS A 453 6.43 -4.81 9.77
CA CYS A 453 7.56 -4.12 9.16
C CYS A 453 7.23 -2.64 8.87
N LEU A 454 6.06 -2.35 8.31
CA LEU A 454 5.58 -0.98 8.08
C LEU A 454 5.54 -0.17 9.38
N LYS A 455 5.01 -0.74 10.47
CA LYS A 455 4.98 -0.08 11.77
C LYS A 455 6.39 0.26 12.27
N ARG A 456 7.37 -0.64 12.12
CA ARG A 456 8.78 -0.35 12.47
C ARG A 456 9.32 0.81 11.63
N GLY A 457 9.02 0.85 10.33
CA GLY A 457 9.37 1.96 9.46
C GLY A 457 8.75 3.29 9.90
N LEU A 458 7.47 3.28 10.27
CA LEU A 458 6.78 4.45 10.80
C LEU A 458 7.36 4.92 12.13
N THR A 459 7.67 4.01 13.05
CA THR A 459 8.38 4.34 14.31
C THR A 459 9.70 5.05 14.03
N GLU A 460 10.44 4.56 13.03
CA GLU A 460 11.73 5.13 12.65
C GLU A 460 11.59 6.52 12.01
N ILE A 461 10.59 6.74 11.16
CA ILE A 461 10.25 8.07 10.63
C ILE A 461 9.96 9.04 11.77
N MET A 462 9.27 8.57 12.82
CA MET A 462 8.91 9.37 13.98
C MET A 462 10.06 9.51 15.01
N ASP A 463 11.31 9.15 14.67
CA ASP A 463 12.49 9.17 15.57
C ASP A 463 12.26 8.43 16.91
N ASN A 464 11.45 7.37 16.93
CA ASN A 464 11.03 6.70 18.16
C ASN A 464 10.36 7.64 19.19
N ALA A 465 9.95 8.84 18.80
CA ALA A 465 9.27 9.79 19.68
C ALA A 465 7.91 9.27 20.17
N ILE A 466 7.45 8.15 19.62
CA ILE A 466 6.16 7.57 19.88
C ILE A 466 6.31 6.06 20.05
N GLU A 467 5.98 5.55 21.24
CA GLU A 467 5.71 4.13 21.44
C GLU A 467 4.40 3.80 20.70
N LEU A 468 4.52 3.24 19.49
CA LEU A 468 3.39 2.86 18.61
C LEU A 468 2.80 1.46 18.94
N LEU A 469 3.05 0.96 20.16
CA LEU A 469 2.72 -0.39 20.59
C LEU A 469 1.94 -0.40 21.90
#